data_AF-A0A7Y5RAW9-F1
#
_entry.id   AF-A0A7Y5RAW9-F1
#
_cell.length_a   1.000
_cell.length_b   1.000
_cell.length_c   1.000
_cell.angle_alpha   90.00
_cell.angle_beta   90.00
_cell.angle_gamma   90.00
#
_symmetry.space_group_name_H-M   'P 1'
#
loop_
_entity.id
_entity.type
_entity.pdbx_description
1 polymer ?
#
loop_
_entity_poly.entity_id
_entity_poly.type
_entity_poly.pdbx_seq_one_letter_code
_entity_poly.pdbx_strand_id
1 'polypeptide(L)'
;MERLLHSTHFRNSKRYPTLLRYMVEETLEGRGAHLKERTLGVEVFGRPAAYDTATDPVVRVTVAEIRKRLAQYYHESSHSSELRIELNIGSYVPEFFPARDAKPILIHDRSAAEAPIPANDVAEESAPVFPQVKKSRFSRRLVWTLIPVFLLAIGIASGFLWRSYKPTPMDRLWSPFLAAPGPITFCLPISAKKHWPGNAATTPEAIAHALDLEDTKLLSSGTFFDHETLGEN
;
A
#
# COMPACT_ATOMS: atom_id res chain seq x y z
N MET A 1 8.31 -8.68 -17.88
CA MET A 1 8.99 -7.69 -17.00
C MET A 1 9.17 -6.35 -17.70
N GLU A 2 9.80 -6.32 -18.87
CA GLU A 2 10.16 -5.07 -19.57
C GLU A 2 8.98 -4.12 -19.81
N ARG A 3 7.83 -4.64 -20.25
CA ARG A 3 6.61 -3.84 -20.45
C ARG A 3 6.20 -3.03 -19.21
N LEU A 4 6.23 -3.65 -18.02
CA LEU A 4 5.90 -2.98 -16.76
C LEU A 4 6.92 -1.88 -16.44
N LEU A 5 8.21 -2.14 -16.64
CA LEU A 5 9.28 -1.17 -16.38
C LEU A 5 9.27 0.03 -17.35
N HIS A 6 8.79 -0.17 -18.58
CA HIS A 6 8.62 0.90 -19.58
C HIS A 6 7.33 1.71 -19.42
N SER A 7 6.43 1.31 -18.51
CA SER A 7 5.20 2.06 -18.22
C SER A 7 5.51 3.47 -17.69
N THR A 8 4.55 4.38 -17.81
CA THR A 8 4.62 5.76 -17.28
C THR A 8 4.87 5.77 -15.78
N HIS A 9 4.33 4.78 -15.06
CA HIS A 9 4.49 4.61 -13.62
C HIS A 9 5.93 4.28 -13.20
N PHE A 10 6.74 3.66 -14.05
CA PHE A 10 8.11 3.24 -13.70
C PHE A 10 9.22 4.00 -14.44
N ARG A 11 8.97 4.52 -15.65
CA ARG A 11 10.00 5.14 -16.50
C ARG A 11 10.66 6.40 -15.91
N ASN A 12 9.96 7.13 -15.05
CA ASN A 12 10.45 8.41 -14.51
C ASN A 12 11.49 8.26 -13.39
N SER A 13 11.81 7.03 -12.97
CA SER A 13 12.81 6.77 -11.92
C SER A 13 13.78 5.69 -12.39
N LYS A 14 15.08 5.89 -12.14
CA LYS A 14 16.09 4.85 -12.34
C LYS A 14 16.10 3.82 -11.21
N ARG A 15 15.66 4.20 -10.01
CA ARG A 15 15.76 3.36 -8.81
C ARG A 15 14.67 2.28 -8.73
N TYR A 16 13.43 2.62 -9.07
CA TYR A 16 12.31 1.66 -8.95
C TYR A 16 12.46 0.46 -9.90
N PRO A 17 12.79 0.66 -11.19
CA PRO A 17 13.00 -0.46 -12.11
C PRO A 17 14.14 -1.37 -11.68
N THR A 18 15.26 -0.80 -11.21
CA THR A 18 16.42 -1.57 -10.77
C THR A 18 16.09 -2.42 -9.54
N LEU A 19 15.44 -1.84 -8.52
CA LEU A 19 15.06 -2.58 -7.33
C LEU A 19 14.04 -3.69 -7.64
N LEU A 20 12.98 -3.36 -8.38
CA LEU A 20 11.95 -4.35 -8.72
C LEU A 20 12.52 -5.50 -9.55
N ARG A 21 13.41 -5.19 -10.52
CA ARG A 21 14.08 -6.20 -11.33
C ARG A 21 14.93 -7.13 -10.48
N TYR A 22 15.81 -6.58 -9.64
CA TYR A 22 16.65 -7.36 -8.74
C TYR A 22 15.80 -8.29 -7.86
N MET A 23 14.72 -7.78 -7.25
CA MET A 23 13.83 -8.59 -6.41
C MET A 23 13.14 -9.73 -7.18
N VAL A 24 12.72 -9.47 -8.43
CA VAL A 24 12.08 -10.47 -9.28
C VAL A 24 13.09 -11.53 -9.72
N GLU A 25 14.28 -11.13 -10.17
CA GLU A 25 15.35 -12.05 -10.61
C GLU A 25 15.77 -12.99 -9.47
N GLU A 26 16.12 -12.45 -8.31
CA GLU A 26 16.48 -13.26 -7.13
C GLU A 26 15.36 -14.23 -6.72
N THR A 27 14.09 -13.82 -6.86
CA THR A 27 12.96 -14.69 -6.52
C THR A 27 12.78 -15.81 -7.54
N LEU A 28 12.91 -15.50 -8.84
CA LEU A 28 12.81 -16.49 -9.91
C LEU A 28 13.98 -17.50 -9.86
N GLU A 29 15.15 -17.08 -9.40
CA GLU A 29 16.30 -17.95 -9.17
C GLU A 29 16.24 -18.73 -7.85
N GLY A 30 15.14 -18.60 -7.10
CA GLY A 30 14.91 -19.32 -5.85
C GLY A 30 15.67 -18.76 -4.64
N ARG A 31 16.30 -17.59 -4.78
CA ARG A 31 17.06 -16.89 -3.74
C ARG A 31 16.25 -15.84 -2.98
N GLY A 32 14.91 -15.91 -3.02
CA GLY A 32 14.05 -14.96 -2.30
C GLY A 32 14.34 -14.80 -0.80
N ALA A 33 14.92 -15.81 -0.14
CA ALA A 33 15.37 -15.72 1.25
C ALA A 33 16.50 -14.68 1.50
N HIS A 34 17.23 -14.30 0.44
CA HIS A 34 18.30 -13.29 0.48
C HIS A 34 17.77 -11.86 0.37
N LEU A 35 16.50 -11.68 -0.01
CA LEU A 35 15.82 -10.38 -0.12
C LEU A 35 15.49 -9.82 1.27
N LYS A 36 16.54 -9.46 2.01
CA LYS A 36 16.48 -8.75 3.28
C LYS A 36 16.77 -7.28 3.06
N GLU A 37 16.25 -6.43 3.94
CA GLU A 37 16.40 -4.98 3.82
C GLU A 37 17.87 -4.55 3.70
N ARG A 38 18.73 -5.06 4.60
CA ARG A 38 20.17 -4.79 4.58
C ARG A 38 20.83 -5.22 3.27
N THR A 39 20.52 -6.42 2.77
CA THR A 39 21.08 -6.92 1.51
C THR A 39 20.70 -6.01 0.35
N LEU A 40 19.43 -5.62 0.25
CA LEU A 40 18.94 -4.72 -0.79
C LEU A 40 19.61 -3.34 -0.72
N GLY A 41 19.83 -2.80 0.48
CA GLY A 41 20.52 -1.53 0.62
C GLY A 41 21.96 -1.58 0.14
N VAL A 42 22.68 -2.67 0.39
CA VAL A 42 24.04 -2.86 -0.08
C VAL A 42 24.06 -3.07 -1.59
N GLU A 43 23.34 -4.08 -2.08
CA GLU A 43 23.46 -4.54 -3.47
C GLU A 43 22.80 -3.59 -4.47
N VAL A 44 21.66 -2.99 -4.12
CA VAL A 44 20.89 -2.14 -5.04
C VAL A 44 21.15 -0.65 -4.80
N PHE A 45 21.28 -0.24 -3.54
CA PHE A 45 21.46 1.18 -3.18
C PHE A 45 22.92 1.57 -2.91
N GLY A 46 23.86 0.61 -2.97
CA GLY A 46 25.29 0.87 -2.77
C GLY A 46 25.62 1.33 -1.36
N ARG A 47 24.84 0.92 -0.35
CA ARG A 47 25.11 1.27 1.05
C ARG A 47 26.27 0.44 1.62
N PRO A 48 27.03 0.96 2.60
CA PRO A 48 28.05 0.19 3.30
C PRO A 48 27.44 -1.01 4.02
N ALA A 49 28.11 -2.17 4.09
CA ALA A 49 27.56 -3.35 4.77
C ALA A 49 27.16 -3.13 6.24
N ALA A 50 27.84 -2.20 6.92
CA ALA A 50 27.58 -1.83 8.30
C ALA A 50 26.45 -0.79 8.47
N TYR A 51 25.76 -0.38 7.41
CA TYR A 51 24.69 0.61 7.52
C TYR A 51 23.53 0.08 8.37
N ASP A 52 22.86 1.02 9.04
CA ASP A 52 21.70 0.75 9.87
C ASP A 52 20.40 1.04 9.11
N THR A 53 19.55 0.01 9.02
CA THR A 53 18.25 0.06 8.37
C THR A 53 17.20 0.80 9.20
N ALA A 54 17.42 1.01 10.50
CA ALA A 54 16.50 1.80 11.32
C ALA A 54 16.62 3.30 10.97
N THR A 55 17.85 3.79 10.83
CA THR A 55 18.16 5.19 10.51
C THR A 55 18.06 5.53 9.01
N ASP A 56 18.36 4.60 8.10
CA ASP A 56 18.18 4.79 6.65
C ASP A 56 17.07 3.87 6.08
N PRO A 57 15.81 4.37 5.98
CA PRO A 57 14.68 3.59 5.50
C PRO A 57 14.57 3.53 3.97
N VAL A 58 15.65 3.83 3.21
CA VAL A 58 15.61 3.95 1.74
C VAL A 58 14.95 2.75 1.06
N VAL A 59 15.26 1.53 1.50
CA VAL A 59 14.68 0.31 0.94
C VAL A 59 13.18 0.23 1.26
N ARG A 60 12.78 0.40 2.53
CA ARG A 60 11.37 0.39 2.94
C ARG A 60 10.52 1.41 2.17
N VAL A 61 11.02 2.64 2.06
CA VAL A 61 10.32 3.72 1.36
C VAL A 61 10.21 3.41 -0.14
N THR A 62 11.30 2.95 -0.75
CA THR A 62 11.30 2.62 -2.18
C THR A 62 10.35 1.46 -2.49
N VAL A 63 10.35 0.41 -1.67
CA VAL A 63 9.45 -0.75 -1.83
C VAL A 63 8.00 -0.34 -1.62
N ALA A 64 7.69 0.53 -0.66
CA ALA A 64 6.34 1.07 -0.48
C ALA A 64 5.85 1.85 -1.72
N GLU A 65 6.73 2.65 -2.33
CA GLU A 65 6.41 3.38 -3.55
C GLU A 65 6.25 2.44 -4.76
N ILE A 66 7.06 1.38 -4.86
CA ILE A 66 6.87 0.34 -5.88
C ILE A 66 5.51 -0.34 -5.71
N ARG A 67 5.10 -0.70 -4.48
CA ARG A 67 3.76 -1.27 -4.22
C ARG A 67 2.66 -0.38 -4.77
N LYS A 68 2.73 0.93 -4.47
CA LYS A 68 1.76 1.91 -4.96
C LYS A 68 1.71 1.95 -6.49
N ARG A 69 2.87 1.95 -7.16
CA ARG A 69 2.97 1.98 -8.62
C ARG A 69 2.50 0.69 -9.28
N LEU A 70 2.78 -0.48 -8.67
CA LEU A 70 2.23 -1.76 -9.11
C LEU A 70 0.71 -1.74 -9.04
N ALA A 71 0.14 -1.24 -7.92
CA ALA A 71 -1.30 -1.12 -7.77
C ALA A 71 -1.92 -0.22 -8.85
N GLN A 72 -1.28 0.92 -9.17
CA GLN A 72 -1.72 1.83 -10.24
C GLN A 72 -1.64 1.17 -11.62
N TYR A 73 -0.53 0.48 -11.92
CA TYR A 73 -0.32 -0.18 -13.20
C TYR A 73 -1.38 -1.25 -13.49
N TYR A 74 -1.68 -2.12 -12.52
CA TYR A 74 -2.69 -3.17 -12.67
C TYR A 74 -4.14 -2.70 -12.44
N HIS A 75 -4.35 -1.43 -12.11
CA HIS A 75 -5.69 -0.85 -12.05
C HIS A 75 -6.22 -0.49 -13.44
N GLU A 76 -5.33 -0.25 -14.40
CA GLU A 76 -5.70 0.02 -15.80
C GLU A 76 -6.21 -1.26 -16.47
N SER A 77 -7.37 -1.19 -17.12
CA SER A 77 -8.03 -2.34 -17.78
C SER A 77 -7.18 -2.97 -18.90
N SER A 78 -6.28 -2.21 -19.51
CA SER A 78 -5.32 -2.67 -20.52
C SER A 78 -4.32 -3.71 -20.00
N HIS A 79 -4.20 -3.86 -18.68
CA HIS A 79 -3.27 -4.78 -18.01
C HIS A 79 -4.00 -5.90 -17.23
N SER A 80 -5.33 -6.04 -17.35
CA SER A 80 -6.10 -7.03 -16.57
C SER A 80 -5.82 -8.49 -16.97
N SER A 81 -5.41 -8.69 -18.22
CA SER A 81 -5.05 -9.98 -18.82
C SER A 81 -3.58 -10.38 -18.60
N GLU A 82 -2.81 -9.60 -17.85
CA GLU A 82 -1.38 -9.85 -17.60
C GLU A 82 -1.12 -10.54 -16.26
N LEU A 83 0.03 -11.21 -16.18
CA LEU A 83 0.55 -11.77 -14.94
C LEU A 83 0.77 -10.65 -13.91
N ARG A 84 0.20 -10.80 -12.72
CA ARG A 84 0.24 -9.79 -11.67
C ARG A 84 1.41 -10.04 -10.73
N ILE A 85 2.19 -9.00 -10.48
CA ILE A 85 3.28 -9.00 -9.48
C ILE A 85 2.80 -8.21 -8.28
N GLU A 86 2.86 -8.81 -7.09
CA GLU A 86 2.52 -8.16 -5.83
C GLU A 86 3.66 -8.23 -4.81
N LEU A 87 3.74 -7.22 -3.96
CA LEU A 87 4.73 -7.13 -2.89
C LEU A 87 4.01 -6.98 -1.56
N ASN A 88 4.01 -8.05 -0.76
CA ASN A 88 3.31 -8.08 0.53
C ASN A 88 3.97 -7.16 1.56
N ILE A 89 3.17 -6.62 2.48
CA ILE A 89 3.68 -5.80 3.59
C ILE A 89 4.59 -6.65 4.47
N GLY A 90 5.74 -6.10 4.87
CA GLY A 90 6.74 -6.83 5.67
C GLY A 90 7.56 -7.86 4.90
N SER A 91 7.22 -8.11 3.63
CA SER A 91 8.01 -8.95 2.72
C SER A 91 8.66 -8.11 1.63
N TYR A 92 9.86 -8.51 1.25
CA TYR A 92 10.56 -8.03 0.06
C TYR A 92 10.52 -9.07 -1.07
N VAL A 93 9.86 -10.20 -0.87
CA VAL A 93 9.72 -11.24 -1.89
C VAL A 93 8.48 -10.94 -2.73
N PRO A 94 8.61 -10.69 -4.05
CA PRO A 94 7.47 -10.57 -4.96
C PRO A 94 6.72 -11.91 -5.11
N GLU A 95 5.41 -11.82 -5.13
CA GLU A 95 4.50 -12.93 -5.42
C GLU A 95 3.89 -12.74 -6.81
N PHE A 96 3.71 -13.85 -7.51
CA PHE A 96 3.22 -13.87 -8.90
C PHE A 96 1.87 -14.54 -8.97
N PHE A 97 0.89 -13.84 -9.52
CA PHE A 97 -0.48 -14.32 -9.68
C PHE A 97 -0.87 -14.35 -11.16
N PRO A 98 -1.69 -15.33 -11.58
CA PRO A 98 -2.26 -15.31 -12.92
C PRO A 98 -3.12 -14.07 -13.13
N ALA A 99 -3.35 -13.72 -14.40
CA ALA A 99 -4.21 -12.61 -14.78
C ALA A 99 -5.61 -12.75 -14.16
N ARG A 100 -6.24 -11.63 -13.80
CA ARG A 100 -7.58 -11.63 -13.17
C ARG A 100 -8.62 -12.30 -14.06
N ASP A 101 -8.49 -12.11 -15.37
CA ASP A 101 -9.40 -12.65 -16.39
C ASP A 101 -8.86 -13.91 -17.05
N ALA A 102 -7.84 -14.57 -16.46
CA ALA A 102 -7.38 -15.87 -16.93
C ALA A 102 -8.49 -16.90 -16.72
N LYS A 103 -9.40 -17.00 -17.69
CA LYS A 103 -10.33 -18.12 -17.82
C LYS A 103 -9.46 -19.37 -17.77
N PRO A 104 -9.70 -20.31 -16.84
CA PRO A 104 -8.94 -21.54 -16.81
C PRO A 104 -9.03 -22.13 -18.20
N ILE A 105 -7.89 -22.26 -18.88
CA ILE A 105 -7.81 -23.14 -20.03
C ILE A 105 -8.05 -24.50 -19.43
N LEU A 106 -9.32 -24.92 -19.41
CA LEU A 106 -9.70 -26.30 -19.30
C LEU A 106 -9.01 -26.93 -20.50
N ILE A 107 -7.85 -27.54 -20.25
CA ILE A 107 -7.24 -28.49 -21.15
C ILE A 107 -8.31 -29.57 -21.30
N HIS A 108 -9.23 -29.35 -22.24
CA HIS A 108 -10.05 -30.42 -22.78
C HIS A 108 -9.04 -31.24 -23.54
N ASP A 109 -8.60 -32.29 -22.86
CA ASP A 109 -8.04 -33.47 -23.47
C ASP A 109 -9.04 -33.92 -24.55
N ARG A 110 -8.84 -33.38 -25.75
CA ARG A 110 -9.67 -33.64 -26.92
C ARG A 110 -8.72 -33.99 -28.04
N SER A 111 -8.07 -35.13 -27.91
CA SER A 111 -7.60 -35.89 -29.07
C SER A 111 -7.19 -37.30 -28.67
N ALA A 112 -8.17 -38.21 -28.53
CA ALA A 112 -8.06 -39.62 -28.94
C ALA A 112 -9.35 -40.37 -28.59
N ALA A 113 -10.39 -40.16 -29.39
CA ALA A 113 -11.45 -41.15 -29.57
C ALA A 113 -11.47 -41.51 -31.05
N GLU A 114 -10.64 -42.47 -31.44
CA GLU A 114 -10.78 -43.24 -32.67
C GLU A 114 -10.22 -44.65 -32.40
N ALA A 115 -11.15 -45.57 -32.08
CA ALA A 115 -11.20 -47.03 -32.22
C ALA A 115 -10.04 -47.99 -31.85
N PRO A 116 -10.36 -49.23 -31.41
CA PRO A 116 -9.45 -50.17 -30.75
C PRO A 116 -8.82 -51.20 -31.71
N ILE A 117 -7.52 -51.50 -31.55
CA ILE A 117 -6.83 -52.65 -32.17
C ILE A 117 -5.87 -53.25 -31.13
N PRO A 118 -5.78 -54.60 -31.02
CA PRO A 118 -5.54 -55.28 -29.75
C PRO A 118 -4.07 -55.46 -29.37
N ALA A 119 -3.92 -55.85 -28.11
CA ALA A 119 -2.72 -56.27 -27.40
C ALA A 119 -1.64 -56.93 -28.27
N ASN A 120 -0.41 -56.44 -28.11
CA ASN A 120 0.76 -57.27 -27.82
C ASN A 120 1.91 -56.42 -27.23
N ASP A 121 2.45 -56.95 -26.13
CA ASP A 121 3.84 -56.94 -25.69
C ASP A 121 4.54 -55.64 -25.27
N VAL A 122 4.61 -55.52 -23.94
CA VAL A 122 5.72 -55.05 -23.10
C VAL A 122 7.00 -54.63 -23.84
N ALA A 123 7.28 -53.33 -23.86
CA ALA A 123 8.64 -52.79 -23.88
C ALA A 123 8.64 -51.45 -23.15
N GLU A 124 9.08 -51.53 -21.90
CA GLU A 124 9.31 -50.45 -20.95
C GLU A 124 10.62 -49.75 -21.31
N GLU A 125 10.61 -48.60 -22.00
CA GLU A 125 11.80 -47.73 -22.04
C GLU A 125 11.53 -46.24 -22.31
N SER A 126 11.84 -45.43 -21.29
CA SER A 126 12.29 -44.03 -21.34
C SER A 126 11.31 -42.92 -21.74
N ALA A 127 10.44 -42.53 -20.81
CA ALA A 127 9.83 -41.19 -20.83
C ALA A 127 10.85 -40.10 -20.42
N PRO A 128 10.87 -38.92 -21.07
CA PRO A 128 11.81 -37.86 -20.75
C PRO A 128 11.50 -37.25 -19.37
N VAL A 129 12.54 -37.12 -18.56
CA VAL A 129 12.50 -36.52 -17.22
C VAL A 129 12.27 -35.01 -17.36
N PHE A 130 11.01 -34.57 -17.22
CA PHE A 130 10.71 -33.17 -16.97
C PHE A 130 11.23 -32.79 -15.57
N PRO A 131 12.05 -31.74 -15.42
CA PRO A 131 12.47 -31.29 -14.11
C PRO A 131 11.24 -30.79 -13.34
N GLN A 132 10.87 -31.54 -12.32
CA GLN A 132 9.84 -31.20 -11.35
C GLN A 132 10.28 -29.91 -10.63
N VAL A 133 9.74 -28.76 -11.04
CA VAL A 133 9.83 -27.53 -10.26
C VAL A 133 9.11 -27.80 -8.94
N LYS A 134 9.90 -28.02 -7.87
CA LYS A 134 9.39 -28.14 -6.51
C LYS A 134 8.65 -26.84 -6.17
N LYS A 135 7.32 -26.83 -6.37
CA LYS A 135 6.45 -25.83 -5.76
C LYS A 135 6.70 -25.93 -4.26
N SER A 136 7.35 -24.90 -3.71
CA SER A 136 7.56 -24.72 -2.28
C SER A 136 6.20 -24.77 -1.59
N ARG A 137 5.83 -25.96 -1.17
CA ARG A 137 4.74 -26.18 -0.24
C ARG A 137 5.29 -25.77 1.11
N PHE A 138 5.37 -24.46 1.33
CA PHE A 138 5.61 -23.89 2.65
C PHE A 138 4.38 -24.22 3.51
N SER A 139 4.43 -25.46 4.01
CA SER A 139 3.78 -26.03 5.16
C SER A 139 2.55 -25.26 5.68
N ARG A 140 1.38 -25.65 5.18
CA ARG A 140 0.09 -25.46 5.88
C ARG A 140 0.10 -26.00 7.32
N ARG A 141 1.15 -26.74 7.74
CA ARG A 141 1.33 -27.24 9.11
C ARG A 141 1.99 -26.22 10.06
N LEU A 142 2.67 -25.18 9.56
CA LEU A 142 3.25 -24.13 10.41
C LEU A 142 2.22 -23.08 10.86
N VAL A 143 1.11 -22.94 10.11
CA VAL A 143 0.02 -22.01 10.43
C VAL A 143 -0.76 -22.46 11.69
N TRP A 144 -0.84 -23.76 11.97
CA TRP A 144 -1.60 -24.28 13.11
C TRP A 144 -0.87 -24.23 14.47
N THR A 145 0.44 -23.97 14.50
CA THR A 145 1.20 -23.82 15.76
C THR A 145 1.48 -22.37 16.15
N LEU A 146 1.45 -21.42 15.21
CA LEU A 146 1.73 -20.00 15.51
C LEU A 146 0.53 -19.22 16.05
N ILE A 147 -0.69 -19.61 15.70
CA ILE A 147 -1.92 -18.96 16.18
C ILE A 147 -2.06 -19.00 17.72
N PRO A 148 -1.90 -20.16 18.41
CA PRO A 148 -2.04 -20.18 19.87
C PRO A 148 -0.91 -19.44 20.60
N VAL A 149 0.32 -19.47 20.07
CA VAL A 149 1.46 -18.77 20.66
C VAL A 149 1.32 -17.24 20.50
N PHE A 150 0.82 -16.80 19.35
CA PHE A 150 0.56 -15.37 19.09
C PHE A 150 -0.59 -14.84 19.94
N LEU A 151 -1.67 -15.61 20.12
CA LEU A 151 -2.77 -15.22 21.03
C LEU A 151 -2.31 -15.14 22.49
N LEU A 152 -1.47 -16.07 22.94
CA LEU A 152 -0.89 -16.03 24.28
C LEU A 152 0.05 -14.82 24.46
N ALA A 153 0.90 -14.54 23.46
CA ALA A 153 1.77 -13.37 23.47
C ALA A 153 0.99 -12.05 23.46
N ILE A 154 -0.09 -11.96 22.69
CA ILE A 154 -0.99 -10.79 22.70
C ILE A 154 -1.68 -10.63 24.05
N GLY A 155 -2.16 -11.71 24.67
CA GLY A 155 -2.79 -11.64 25.99
C GLY A 155 -1.84 -11.16 27.08
N ILE A 156 -0.59 -11.63 27.06
CA ILE A 156 0.45 -11.18 28.01
C ILE A 156 0.83 -9.72 27.72
N ALA A 157 1.03 -9.37 26.46
CA ALA A 157 1.36 -8.00 26.05
C ALA A 157 0.22 -7.01 26.36
N SER A 158 -1.04 -7.40 26.16
CA SER A 158 -2.21 -6.55 26.46
C SER A 158 -2.38 -6.36 27.97
N GLY A 159 -2.20 -7.41 28.78
CA GLY A 159 -2.20 -7.31 30.24
C GLY A 159 -1.08 -6.43 30.76
N PHE A 160 0.11 -6.51 30.16
CA PHE A 160 1.25 -5.67 30.52
C PHE A 160 1.04 -4.21 30.09
N LEU A 161 0.56 -3.96 28.87
CA LEU A 161 0.22 -2.62 28.39
C LEU A 161 -0.89 -1.99 29.23
N TRP A 162 -1.91 -2.75 29.63
CA TRP A 162 -3.01 -2.22 30.45
C TRP A 162 -2.53 -1.85 31.85
N ARG A 163 -1.62 -2.63 32.43
CA ARG A 163 -0.98 -2.32 33.72
C ARG A 163 -0.01 -1.14 33.63
N SER A 164 0.58 -0.91 32.46
CA SER A 164 1.49 0.20 32.18
C SER A 164 0.79 1.45 31.62
N TYR A 165 -0.50 1.38 31.30
CA TYR A 165 -1.27 2.52 30.80
C TYR A 165 -1.57 3.48 31.97
N LYS A 166 -0.66 4.43 32.18
CA LYS A 166 -0.94 5.62 32.99
C LYS A 166 -1.52 6.68 32.06
N PRO A 167 -2.65 7.33 32.40
CA PRO A 167 -3.22 8.39 31.57
C PRO A 167 -2.18 9.50 31.43
N THR A 168 -1.83 9.80 30.18
CA THR A 168 -0.87 10.85 29.88
C THR A 168 -1.50 12.21 30.20
N PRO A 169 -0.70 13.25 30.50
CA PRO A 169 -1.26 14.60 30.72
C PRO A 169 -2.09 15.10 29.53
N MET A 170 -1.81 14.60 28.31
CA MET A 170 -2.59 14.84 27.11
C MET A 170 -4.02 14.27 27.25
N ASP A 171 -4.19 13.05 27.75
CA ASP A 171 -5.52 12.43 27.94
C ASP A 171 -6.40 13.21 28.92
N ARG A 172 -5.79 13.86 29.93
CA ARG A 172 -6.52 14.74 30.86
C ARG A 172 -6.96 16.05 30.21
N LEU A 173 -6.19 16.57 29.27
CA LEU A 173 -6.47 17.82 28.59
C LEU A 173 -7.62 17.65 27.58
N TRP A 174 -7.67 16.51 26.89
CA TRP A 174 -8.67 16.25 25.85
C TRP A 174 -9.94 15.55 26.34
N SER A 175 -9.96 15.00 27.57
CA SER A 175 -11.14 14.31 28.10
C SER A 175 -12.44 15.14 28.10
N PRO A 176 -12.50 16.43 28.49
CA PRO A 176 -13.76 17.16 28.49
C PRO A 176 -14.28 17.46 27.08
N PHE A 177 -13.38 17.53 26.09
CA PHE A 177 -13.74 17.81 24.69
C PHE A 177 -14.27 16.55 23.97
N LEU A 178 -13.67 15.39 24.24
CA LEU A 178 -14.03 14.12 23.61
C LEU A 178 -15.18 13.40 24.32
N ALA A 179 -15.40 13.66 25.60
CA ALA A 179 -16.48 13.05 26.37
C ALA A 179 -17.82 13.81 26.26
N ALA A 180 -17.81 15.03 25.72
CA ALA A 180 -19.03 15.80 25.49
C ALA A 180 -19.82 15.18 24.31
N PRO A 181 -21.11 14.80 24.48
CA PRO A 181 -21.91 14.17 23.42
C PRO A 181 -22.40 15.15 22.34
N GLY A 182 -21.62 16.19 22.02
CA GLY A 182 -22.00 17.26 21.08
C GLY A 182 -21.14 17.28 19.80
N PRO A 183 -21.66 17.82 18.69
CA PRO A 183 -20.88 17.98 17.45
C PRO A 183 -19.74 18.97 17.64
N ILE A 184 -18.53 18.57 17.24
CA ILE A 184 -17.31 19.37 17.33
C ILE A 184 -17.11 20.11 16.00
N THR A 185 -17.13 21.44 16.02
CA THR A 185 -16.85 22.28 14.84
C THR A 185 -15.36 22.65 14.80
N PHE A 186 -14.66 22.23 13.75
CA PHE A 186 -13.27 22.61 13.50
C PHE A 186 -13.21 23.80 12.52
N CYS A 187 -12.68 24.93 12.97
CA CYS A 187 -12.38 26.06 12.09
C CYS A 187 -10.96 25.89 11.51
N LEU A 188 -10.88 25.55 10.22
CA LEU A 188 -9.60 25.45 9.51
C LEU A 188 -9.42 26.70 8.64
N PRO A 189 -8.32 27.47 8.80
CA PRO A 189 -8.02 28.57 7.90
C PRO A 189 -7.59 28.01 6.54
N ILE A 190 -8.48 28.10 5.55
CA ILE A 190 -8.15 27.76 4.17
C ILE A 190 -7.30 28.92 3.63
N SER A 191 -5.99 28.70 3.52
CA SER A 191 -5.12 29.67 2.85
C SER A 191 -5.41 29.63 1.36
N ALA A 192 -6.16 30.64 0.88
CA ALA A 192 -6.50 30.80 -0.53
C ALA A 192 -5.21 30.83 -1.37
N LYS A 193 -5.12 29.92 -2.33
CA LYS A 193 -3.95 29.77 -3.18
C LYS A 193 -3.69 31.06 -3.97
N LYS A 194 -2.44 31.51 -3.85
CA LYS A 194 -1.68 32.45 -4.68
C LYS A 194 -2.21 32.54 -6.13
N HIS A 195 -2.72 33.71 -6.50
CA HIS A 195 -3.21 34.03 -7.84
C HIS A 195 -2.09 33.94 -8.89
N TRP A 196 -2.38 33.35 -10.05
CA TRP A 196 -1.59 33.41 -11.28
C TRP A 196 -2.19 34.51 -12.16
N PRO A 197 -1.42 35.46 -12.74
CA PRO A 197 -1.99 36.56 -13.49
C PRO A 197 -2.27 36.11 -14.94
N GLY A 198 -3.52 36.18 -15.34
CA GLY A 198 -3.96 35.95 -16.71
C GLY A 198 -5.38 36.44 -16.87
N ASN A 199 -5.52 37.50 -17.68
CA ASN A 199 -6.65 37.96 -18.47
C ASN A 199 -8.06 38.18 -17.86
N ALA A 200 -8.55 39.39 -18.19
CA ALA A 200 -9.92 39.85 -18.34
C ALA A 200 -10.59 40.46 -17.10
N ALA A 201 -11.07 41.69 -17.33
CA ALA A 201 -11.73 42.55 -16.38
C ALA A 201 -13.01 41.91 -15.80
N THR A 202 -13.14 41.94 -14.48
CA THR A 202 -14.42 41.69 -13.80
C THR A 202 -14.66 42.84 -12.85
N THR A 203 -15.59 43.70 -13.25
CA THR A 203 -16.10 44.86 -12.52
C THR A 203 -16.85 44.46 -11.25
N PRO A 204 -16.91 45.34 -10.23
CA PRO A 204 -17.51 45.05 -8.92
C PRO A 204 -19.03 44.82 -8.91
N GLU A 205 -19.74 45.04 -10.03
CA GLU A 205 -21.20 44.82 -10.13
C GLU A 205 -21.61 43.33 -10.17
N ALA A 206 -20.73 42.42 -10.62
CA ALA A 206 -21.09 41.00 -10.75
C ALA A 206 -21.08 40.24 -9.40
N ILE A 207 -20.44 40.78 -8.36
CA ILE A 207 -20.36 40.15 -7.03
C ILE A 207 -21.61 40.48 -6.19
N ALA A 208 -22.21 41.66 -6.39
CA ALA A 208 -23.41 42.08 -5.64
C ALA A 208 -24.66 41.27 -6.01
N HIS A 209 -24.73 40.71 -7.22
CA HIS A 209 -25.90 39.97 -7.70
C HIS A 209 -25.95 38.49 -7.26
N ALA A 210 -24.90 37.96 -6.65
CA ALA A 210 -24.81 36.53 -6.29
C ALA A 210 -25.06 36.23 -4.81
N LEU A 211 -25.31 37.25 -3.98
CA LEU A 211 -25.47 37.10 -2.52
C LEU A 211 -26.78 37.68 -1.97
N ASP A 212 -27.75 37.98 -2.83
CA ASP A 212 -29.08 38.41 -2.40
C ASP A 212 -30.12 37.31 -2.68
N LEU A 213 -30.34 36.47 -1.67
CA LEU A 213 -31.59 35.74 -1.45
C LEU A 213 -31.68 35.49 0.07
N GLU A 214 -32.35 36.45 0.72
CA GLU A 214 -33.38 36.26 1.75
C GLU A 214 -33.21 34.99 2.62
N ASP A 215 -32.85 35.11 3.90
CA ASP A 215 -33.85 35.41 4.92
C ASP A 215 -33.27 36.18 6.11
N THR A 216 -33.66 37.45 6.20
CA THR A 216 -33.71 38.24 7.42
C THR A 216 -34.87 37.78 8.30
N LYS A 217 -34.58 37.34 9.53
CA LYS A 217 -35.44 37.39 10.74
C LYS A 217 -34.70 36.53 11.79
N LEU A 218 -34.16 37.03 12.90
CA LEU A 218 -34.74 37.95 13.85
C LEU A 218 -33.64 38.65 14.65
N LEU A 219 -33.91 39.93 14.90
CA LEU A 219 -33.38 40.78 15.95
C LEU A 219 -33.11 40.03 17.26
N SER A 220 -32.07 40.47 17.98
CA SER A 220 -32.22 41.19 19.26
C SER A 220 -31.18 40.78 20.29
N SER A 221 -30.54 41.82 20.84
CA SER A 221 -30.01 41.91 22.20
C SER A 221 -28.68 41.22 22.52
N GLY A 222 -27.78 42.02 23.08
CA GLY A 222 -26.75 41.50 23.99
C GLY A 222 -25.39 42.16 23.87
N THR A 223 -25.32 43.44 24.22
CA THR A 223 -24.09 44.15 24.60
C THR A 223 -23.24 43.34 25.57
N PHE A 224 -21.95 43.14 25.30
CA PHE A 224 -20.99 42.73 26.33
C PHE A 224 -19.56 43.14 25.97
N PHE A 225 -18.99 43.97 26.86
CA PHE A 225 -17.58 44.37 27.01
C PHE A 225 -17.06 45.60 26.25
N ASP A 226 -17.50 46.77 26.71
CA ASP A 226 -16.59 47.80 27.22
C ASP A 226 -15.87 47.25 28.47
N HIS A 227 -14.54 47.10 28.42
CA HIS A 227 -13.69 47.25 29.60
C HIS A 227 -12.22 47.47 29.17
N GLU A 228 -11.72 48.65 29.52
CA GLU A 228 -10.41 48.85 30.16
C GLU A 228 -9.15 48.91 29.27
N THR A 229 -8.91 50.09 28.72
CA THR A 229 -7.56 50.61 28.48
C THR A 229 -7.17 51.52 29.65
N LEU A 230 -6.37 51.00 30.59
CA LEU A 230 -5.70 51.76 31.63
C LEU A 230 -4.21 51.41 31.64
N GLY A 231 -3.38 52.43 31.40
CA GLY A 231 -2.00 52.53 31.90
C GLY A 231 -0.88 51.98 31.01
N GLU A 232 -0.16 52.87 30.33
CA GLU A 232 1.27 53.17 30.62
C GLU A 232 1.76 54.31 29.71
N ASN A 233 1.79 55.53 30.28
CA ASN A 233 2.89 56.52 30.19
C ASN A 233 2.55 57.74 31.06
#